data_AF-A0A419GNZ7-F1
#
_entry.id   AF-A0A419GNZ7-F1
#
_cell.length_a   1.000
_cell.length_b   1.000
_cell.length_c   1.000
_cell.angle_alpha   90.00
_cell.angle_beta   90.00
_cell.angle_gamma   90.00
#
_symmetry.space_group_name_H-M   'P 1'
#
loop_
_entity.id
_entity.type
_entity.pdbx_description
1 polymer ?
#
loop_
_entity_poly.entity_id
_entity_poly.type
_entity_poly.pdbx_seq_one_letter_code
_entity_poly.pdbx_strand_id
1 'polypeptide(L)'
;MKLLYVFTFLGWAIWLTPHSVAVSLEEARRIGSYHPILGNLGVMASKNTATIVAMLSTFYSYSIFRISNKEPTVPWAKTGTMLKAVLMIASFAGILFLGWYSYIVPAEIRVKVLSTIQFGLFFGVMIATMVIDKYLYKGAHVIGEPNWGKMPDRSQYSLIGVTVTFTWLMSLLGYMRSGGRQYWHVYGILKDTSPDAFLPTHGFASVVASITTVLFFFLVAMVFWGMIKTEKVRGQGRTS
;
A
#
# COMPACT_ATOMS: atom_id res chain seq x y z
N MET A 1 10.76 14.52 -6.13
CA MET A 1 10.54 13.62 -4.97
C MET A 1 9.39 14.06 -4.08
N LYS A 2 9.30 15.32 -3.62
CA LYS A 2 8.20 15.77 -2.73
C LYS A 2 6.77 15.46 -3.23
N LEU A 3 6.53 15.62 -4.53
CA LEU A 3 5.23 15.35 -5.16
C LEU A 3 4.80 13.86 -5.07
N LEU A 4 5.75 12.93 -5.21
CA LEU A 4 5.50 11.48 -5.14
C LEU A 4 5.05 11.08 -3.72
N TYR A 5 5.67 11.65 -2.69
CA TYR A 5 5.24 11.43 -1.31
C TYR A 5 3.82 11.90 -1.05
N VAL A 6 3.41 13.04 -1.64
CA VAL A 6 2.03 13.53 -1.53
C VAL A 6 1.05 12.52 -2.15
N PHE A 7 1.34 11.99 -3.34
CA PHE A 7 0.49 10.98 -3.97
C PHE A 7 0.41 9.68 -3.17
N THR A 8 1.54 9.23 -2.58
CA THR A 8 1.54 8.05 -1.72
C THR A 8 0.70 8.28 -0.47
N PHE A 9 0.87 9.43 0.20
CA PHE A 9 0.10 9.79 1.39
C PHE A 9 -1.40 9.89 1.10
N LEU A 10 -1.78 10.59 0.04
CA LEU A 10 -3.18 10.69 -0.39
C LEU A 10 -3.76 9.33 -0.80
N GLY A 11 -2.96 8.50 -1.48
CA GLY A 11 -3.36 7.13 -1.82
C GLY A 11 -3.71 6.31 -0.58
N TRP A 12 -2.87 6.35 0.45
CA TRP A 12 -3.15 5.69 1.73
C TRP A 12 -4.36 6.30 2.45
N ALA A 13 -4.51 7.62 2.46
CA ALA A 13 -5.65 8.30 3.09
C ALA A 13 -6.99 7.93 2.44
N ILE A 14 -7.06 7.92 1.10
CA ILE A 14 -8.25 7.48 0.35
C ILE A 14 -8.52 6.01 0.64
N TRP A 15 -7.48 5.19 0.64
CA TRP A 15 -7.62 3.76 0.89
C TRP A 15 -8.19 3.45 2.29
N LEU A 16 -7.75 4.20 3.31
CA LEU A 16 -8.25 4.15 4.69
C LEU A 16 -9.70 4.62 4.86
N THR A 17 -10.30 5.26 3.86
CA THR A 17 -11.64 5.84 3.98
C THR A 17 -12.71 4.73 4.01
N PRO A 18 -13.55 4.64 5.07
CA PRO A 18 -14.61 3.64 5.15
C PRO A 18 -15.75 3.98 4.17
N HIS A 19 -16.36 2.95 3.59
CA HIS A 19 -17.50 3.14 2.67
C HIS A 19 -18.80 3.42 3.41
N SER A 20 -18.98 2.80 4.58
CA SER A 20 -20.06 3.07 5.52
C SER A 20 -19.46 3.64 6.80
N VAL A 21 -19.98 4.79 7.22
CA VAL A 21 -19.74 5.32 8.56
C VAL A 21 -20.80 4.69 9.48
N ALA A 22 -20.46 4.42 10.75
CA ALA A 22 -21.46 4.04 11.74
C ALA A 22 -22.31 5.29 12.05
N VAL A 23 -23.42 5.44 11.33
CA VAL A 23 -24.32 6.60 11.44
C VAL A 23 -25.49 6.22 12.36
N SER A 24 -25.86 7.13 13.26
CA SER A 24 -27.07 6.95 14.07
C SER A 24 -28.32 6.91 13.19
N LEU A 25 -29.39 6.25 13.64
CA LEU A 25 -30.66 6.19 12.89
C LEU A 25 -31.22 7.59 12.53
N GLU A 26 -30.90 8.59 13.36
CA GLU A 26 -31.35 9.97 13.17
C GLU A 26 -30.51 10.72 12.13
N GLU A 27 -29.18 10.52 12.11
CA GLU A 27 -28.31 11.05 11.07
C GLU A 27 -28.49 10.33 9.72
N ALA A 28 -28.77 9.03 9.72
CA ALA A 28 -29.02 8.27 8.49
C ALA A 28 -30.29 8.76 7.77
N ARG A 29 -31.28 9.25 8.52
CA ARG A 29 -32.48 9.91 7.96
C ARG A 29 -32.19 11.30 7.38
N ARG A 30 -31.16 12.00 7.87
CA ARG A 30 -30.78 13.34 7.38
C ARG A 30 -29.81 13.31 6.20
N ILE A 31 -28.90 12.33 6.16
CA ILE A 31 -27.78 12.27 5.22
C ILE A 31 -28.02 11.22 4.11
N GLY A 32 -28.95 10.28 4.34
CA GLY A 32 -29.17 9.10 3.49
C GLY A 32 -28.27 7.92 3.89
N SER A 33 -28.34 6.83 3.13
CA SER A 33 -27.64 5.57 3.47
C SER A 33 -26.11 5.67 3.46
N TYR A 34 -25.53 6.69 2.81
CA TYR A 34 -24.08 6.91 2.72
C TYR A 34 -23.75 8.41 2.76
N HIS A 35 -22.57 8.74 3.28
CA HIS A 35 -22.07 10.11 3.26
C HIS A 35 -21.68 10.53 1.82
N PRO A 36 -22.13 11.70 1.30
CA PRO A 36 -21.95 12.08 -0.12
C PRO A 36 -20.50 12.04 -0.62
N ILE A 37 -19.55 12.51 0.20
CA ILE A 37 -18.12 12.55 -0.15
C ILE A 37 -17.39 11.25 0.23
N LEU A 38 -17.47 10.85 1.51
CA LEU A 38 -16.77 9.66 2.02
C LEU A 38 -17.25 8.35 1.40
N GLY A 39 -18.54 8.26 1.06
CA GLY A 39 -19.12 7.11 0.37
C GLY A 39 -18.45 6.84 -0.97
N ASN A 40 -18.22 7.89 -1.78
CA ASN A 40 -17.54 7.77 -3.08
C ASN A 40 -16.05 7.44 -2.97
N LEU A 41 -15.38 7.91 -1.90
CA LEU A 41 -13.98 7.57 -1.63
C LEU A 41 -13.82 6.16 -1.06
N GLY A 42 -14.83 5.65 -0.34
CA GLY A 42 -14.81 4.33 0.27
C GLY A 42 -15.11 3.16 -0.69
N VAL A 43 -15.51 3.43 -1.94
CA VAL A 43 -15.81 2.39 -2.94
C VAL A 43 -14.55 1.57 -3.28
N MET A 44 -14.71 0.29 -3.59
CA MET A 44 -13.58 -0.56 -4.01
C MET A 44 -12.80 -0.01 -5.21
N ALA A 45 -13.45 0.73 -6.12
CA ALA A 45 -12.78 1.39 -7.24
C ALA A 45 -11.74 2.42 -6.81
N SER A 46 -12.12 3.38 -5.97
CA SER A 46 -11.20 4.40 -5.45
C SER A 46 -10.05 3.76 -4.70
N LYS A 47 -10.35 2.76 -3.87
CA LYS A 47 -9.33 2.05 -3.08
C LYS A 47 -8.30 1.33 -3.95
N ASN A 48 -8.75 0.67 -5.03
CA ASN A 48 -7.83 -0.01 -5.94
C ASN A 48 -6.95 0.99 -6.70
N THR A 49 -7.55 2.05 -7.25
CA THR A 49 -6.79 3.09 -7.94
C THR A 49 -5.81 3.82 -7.01
N ALA A 50 -6.24 4.18 -5.80
CA ALA A 50 -5.41 4.83 -4.80
C ALA A 50 -4.19 3.98 -4.40
N THR A 51 -4.40 2.67 -4.20
CA THR A 51 -3.31 1.71 -3.93
C THR A 51 -2.31 1.68 -5.08
N ILE A 52 -2.78 1.58 -6.33
CA ILE A 52 -1.91 1.47 -7.49
C ILE A 52 -1.11 2.76 -7.70
N VAL A 53 -1.74 3.93 -7.51
CA VAL A 53 -1.05 5.23 -7.55
C VAL A 53 0.04 5.32 -6.47
N ALA A 54 -0.25 4.86 -5.24
CA ALA A 54 0.74 4.82 -4.16
C ALA A 54 1.90 3.85 -4.45
N MET A 55 1.61 2.68 -5.01
CA MET A 55 2.63 1.70 -5.43
C MET A 55 3.50 2.25 -6.56
N LEU A 56 2.89 2.85 -7.59
CA LEU A 56 3.61 3.46 -8.72
C LEU A 56 4.51 4.60 -8.25
N SER A 57 4.00 5.46 -7.36
CA SER A 57 4.75 6.56 -6.76
C SER A 57 5.97 6.09 -5.95
N THR A 58 5.79 5.01 -5.18
CA THR A 58 6.87 4.38 -4.40
C THR A 58 7.92 3.77 -5.32
N PHE A 59 7.49 3.04 -6.36
CA PHE A 59 8.39 2.47 -7.36
C PHE A 59 9.19 3.55 -8.10
N TYR A 60 8.56 4.67 -8.47
CA TYR A 60 9.24 5.79 -9.12
C TYR A 60 10.25 6.47 -8.21
N SER A 61 9.91 6.65 -6.93
CA SER A 61 10.85 7.16 -5.94
C SER A 61 12.10 6.26 -5.86
N TYR A 62 11.90 4.94 -5.84
CA TYR A 62 12.99 3.96 -5.88
C TYR A 62 13.80 3.99 -7.19
N SER A 63 13.13 4.04 -8.36
CA SER A 63 13.81 4.10 -9.66
C SER A 63 14.67 5.36 -9.77
N ILE A 64 14.17 6.52 -9.35
CA ILE A 64 14.93 7.79 -9.33
C ILE A 64 16.10 7.70 -8.34
N PHE A 65 15.87 7.16 -7.15
CA PHE A 65 16.93 7.00 -6.15
C PHE A 65 18.10 6.16 -6.68
N ARG A 66 17.82 5.03 -7.34
CA ARG A 66 18.88 4.15 -7.91
C ARG A 66 19.75 4.81 -8.98
N ILE A 67 19.21 5.79 -9.69
CA ILE A 67 19.92 6.50 -10.76
C ILE A 67 20.56 7.80 -10.28
N SER A 68 20.21 8.28 -9.09
CA SER A 68 20.64 9.60 -8.62
C SER A 68 22.18 9.73 -8.49
N ASN A 69 22.87 8.61 -8.33
CA ASN A 69 24.34 8.55 -8.26
C ASN A 69 25.01 8.04 -9.55
N LYS A 70 24.27 7.96 -10.68
CA LYS A 70 24.75 7.39 -11.94
C LYS A 70 24.60 8.38 -13.09
N GLU A 71 25.68 8.63 -13.82
CA GLU A 71 25.66 9.39 -15.06
C GLU A 71 25.61 8.46 -16.28
N PRO A 72 24.59 8.58 -17.16
CA PRO A 72 24.48 7.74 -18.35
C PRO A 72 25.54 8.13 -19.39
N THR A 73 26.32 7.16 -19.85
CA THR A 73 27.43 7.34 -20.81
C THR A 73 27.06 6.97 -22.25
N VAL A 74 25.83 6.47 -22.47
CA VAL A 74 25.36 6.03 -23.79
C VAL A 74 25.01 7.21 -24.71
N PRO A 75 25.21 7.11 -26.04
CA PRO A 75 24.98 8.23 -26.97
C PRO A 75 23.52 8.68 -27.06
N TRP A 76 22.58 7.79 -26.71
CA TRP A 76 21.14 8.05 -26.70
C TRP A 76 20.61 8.41 -25.29
N ALA A 77 21.49 8.84 -24.37
CA ALA A 77 21.14 9.13 -22.98
C ALA A 77 19.99 10.14 -22.83
N LYS A 78 20.02 11.22 -23.61
CA LYS A 78 18.99 12.27 -23.60
C LYS A 78 17.63 11.71 -24.03
N THR A 79 17.60 10.96 -25.13
CA THR A 79 16.39 10.34 -25.67
C THR A 79 15.83 9.27 -24.73
N GLY A 80 16.68 8.41 -24.17
CA GLY A 80 16.26 7.37 -23.22
C GLY A 80 15.73 7.94 -21.90
N THR A 81 16.33 9.02 -21.40
CA THR A 81 15.85 9.73 -20.20
C THR A 81 14.50 10.39 -20.47
N MET A 82 14.32 11.02 -21.63
CA MET A 82 13.04 11.60 -22.04
C MET A 82 11.96 10.52 -22.21
N LEU A 83 12.28 9.40 -22.85
CA LEU A 83 11.37 8.26 -23.00
C LEU A 83 10.91 7.73 -21.64
N LYS A 84 11.84 7.57 -20.69
CA LYS A 84 11.52 7.17 -19.32
C LYS A 84 10.59 8.18 -18.63
N ALA A 85 10.88 9.48 -18.73
CA ALA A 85 10.05 10.51 -18.13
C ALA A 85 8.63 10.53 -18.71
N VAL A 86 8.50 10.41 -20.04
CA VAL A 86 7.20 10.33 -20.73
C VAL A 86 6.45 9.08 -20.29
N LEU A 87 7.10 7.91 -20.25
CA LEU A 87 6.49 6.67 -19.78
C LEU A 87 5.95 6.81 -18.35
N MET A 88 6.72 7.44 -17.46
CA MET A 88 6.34 7.64 -16.06
C MET A 88 5.14 8.58 -15.93
N ILE A 89 5.09 9.67 -16.69
CA ILE A 89 3.97 10.62 -16.67
C ILE A 89 2.72 10.00 -17.31
N ALA A 90 2.87 9.38 -18.48
CA ALA A 90 1.76 8.80 -19.25
C ALA A 90 1.06 7.68 -18.48
N SER A 91 1.83 6.83 -17.80
CA SER A 91 1.26 5.76 -16.97
C SER A 91 0.55 6.30 -15.72
N PHE A 92 1.08 7.35 -15.08
CA PHE A 92 0.40 8.02 -13.98
C PHE A 92 -0.96 8.60 -14.42
N ALA A 93 -0.96 9.32 -15.55
CA ALA A 93 -2.17 9.86 -16.15
C ALA A 93 -3.16 8.74 -16.57
N GLY A 94 -2.65 7.66 -17.15
CA GLY A 94 -3.44 6.50 -17.56
C GLY A 94 -4.14 5.82 -16.39
N ILE A 95 -3.46 5.62 -15.26
CA ILE A 95 -4.06 5.02 -14.06
C ILE A 95 -5.13 5.94 -13.45
N LEU A 96 -4.88 7.25 -13.39
CA LEU A 96 -5.88 8.22 -12.92
C LEU A 96 -7.10 8.26 -13.84
N PHE A 97 -6.90 8.20 -15.15
CA PHE A 97 -8.00 8.12 -16.12
C PHE A 97 -8.81 6.83 -15.96
N LEU A 98 -8.15 5.68 -15.82
CA LEU A 98 -8.83 4.41 -15.53
C LEU A 98 -9.57 4.47 -14.19
N GLY A 99 -9.03 5.18 -13.20
CA GLY A 99 -9.69 5.43 -11.92
C GLY A 99 -10.96 6.27 -12.05
N TRP A 100 -10.91 7.35 -12.83
CA TRP A 100 -12.08 8.16 -13.17
C TRP A 100 -13.13 7.34 -13.92
N TYR A 101 -12.71 6.62 -14.97
CA TYR A 101 -13.60 5.78 -15.78
C TYR A 101 -14.28 4.68 -14.96
N SER A 102 -13.60 4.19 -13.92
CA SER A 102 -14.12 3.23 -12.94
C SER A 102 -15.47 3.65 -12.35
N TYR A 103 -15.70 4.95 -12.12
CA TYR A 103 -16.94 5.45 -11.53
C TYR A 103 -18.15 5.36 -12.44
N ILE A 104 -17.95 5.43 -13.75
CA ILE A 104 -19.01 5.45 -14.77
C ILE A 104 -19.45 4.02 -15.14
N VAL A 105 -18.60 3.04 -14.87
CA VAL A 105 -18.80 1.64 -15.27
C VAL A 105 -19.50 0.83 -14.17
N PRO A 106 -20.36 -0.15 -14.52
CA PRO A 106 -20.96 -1.08 -13.56
C PRO A 106 -19.94 -1.77 -12.65
N ALA A 107 -20.34 -2.07 -11.41
CA ALA A 107 -19.45 -2.59 -10.36
C ALA A 107 -18.77 -3.92 -10.73
N GLU A 108 -19.41 -4.76 -11.55
CA GLU A 108 -18.83 -6.03 -12.00
C GLU A 108 -17.61 -5.84 -12.92
N ILE A 109 -17.74 -5.00 -13.95
CA ILE A 109 -16.66 -4.72 -14.91
C ILE A 109 -15.54 -3.93 -14.22
N ARG A 110 -15.91 -3.02 -13.32
CA ARG A 110 -15.01 -2.22 -12.47
C ARG A 110 -14.02 -3.09 -11.68
N VAL A 111 -14.52 -4.12 -10.99
CA VAL A 111 -13.69 -4.97 -10.14
C VAL A 111 -12.94 -6.03 -10.97
N LYS A 112 -13.61 -6.71 -11.90
CA LYS A 112 -13.02 -7.86 -12.61
C LYS A 112 -12.08 -7.44 -13.74
N VAL A 113 -12.46 -6.45 -14.53
CA VAL A 113 -11.74 -6.09 -15.77
C VAL A 113 -10.84 -4.89 -15.52
N LEU A 114 -11.42 -3.80 -15.04
CA LEU A 114 -10.70 -2.52 -14.95
C LEU A 114 -9.60 -2.56 -13.89
N SER A 115 -9.87 -3.15 -12.72
CA SER A 115 -8.83 -3.35 -11.70
C SER A 115 -7.68 -4.22 -12.21
N THR A 116 -7.99 -5.28 -12.95
CA THR A 116 -6.97 -6.18 -13.53
C THR A 116 -6.10 -5.44 -14.55
N ILE A 117 -6.71 -4.61 -15.39
CA ILE A 117 -5.96 -3.76 -16.34
C ILE A 117 -5.07 -2.76 -15.60
N GLN A 118 -5.54 -2.12 -14.53
CA GLN A 118 -4.72 -1.18 -13.75
C GLN A 118 -3.50 -1.87 -13.14
N PHE A 119 -3.65 -3.08 -12.58
CA PHE A 119 -2.53 -3.86 -12.07
C PHE A 119 -1.58 -4.31 -13.18
N GLY A 120 -2.12 -4.78 -14.31
CA GLY A 120 -1.33 -5.17 -15.47
C GLY A 120 -0.50 -4.02 -16.02
N LEU A 121 -1.08 -2.82 -16.09
CA LEU A 121 -0.39 -1.60 -16.52
C LEU A 121 0.71 -1.21 -15.53
N PHE A 122 0.45 -1.30 -14.22
CA PHE A 122 1.47 -1.07 -13.19
C PHE A 122 2.68 -2.00 -13.37
N PHE A 123 2.46 -3.32 -13.47
CA PHE A 123 3.55 -4.29 -13.65
C PHE A 123 4.26 -4.10 -15.00
N GLY A 124 3.51 -3.84 -16.07
CA GLY A 124 4.07 -3.58 -17.39
C GLY A 124 4.98 -2.36 -17.40
N VAL A 125 4.56 -1.25 -16.78
CA VAL A 125 5.37 -0.03 -16.64
C VAL A 125 6.57 -0.25 -15.74
N MET A 126 6.43 -1.02 -14.66
CA MET A 126 7.53 -1.37 -13.78
C MET A 126 8.63 -2.12 -14.55
N ILE A 127 8.25 -3.16 -15.30
CA ILE A 127 9.18 -3.93 -16.12
C ILE A 127 9.80 -3.06 -17.22
N ALA A 128 8.99 -2.29 -17.96
CA ALA A 128 9.46 -1.40 -19.01
C ALA A 128 10.48 -0.37 -18.47
N THR A 129 10.19 0.23 -17.32
CA THR A 129 11.10 1.19 -16.68
C THR A 129 12.40 0.51 -16.25
N MET A 130 12.35 -0.71 -15.70
CA MET A 130 13.55 -1.46 -15.33
C MET A 130 14.38 -1.87 -16.55
N VAL A 131 13.74 -2.21 -17.67
CA VAL A 131 14.42 -2.54 -18.93
C VAL A 131 15.11 -1.31 -19.50
N ILE A 132 14.43 -0.16 -19.52
CA ILE A 132 15.03 1.12 -19.92
C ILE A 132 16.22 1.45 -19.01
N ASP A 133 16.06 1.34 -17.70
CA ASP A 133 17.13 1.60 -16.72
C ASP A 133 18.36 0.70 -16.98
N LYS A 134 18.14 -0.59 -17.30
CA LYS A 134 19.22 -1.54 -17.59
C LYS A 134 20.04 -1.13 -18.82
N TYR A 135 19.39 -0.69 -19.89
CA TYR A 135 20.08 -0.30 -21.13
C TYR A 135 20.67 1.11 -21.07
N LEU A 136 19.95 2.05 -20.44
CA LEU A 136 20.34 3.46 -20.36
C LEU A 136 21.56 3.69 -19.47
N TYR A 137 21.68 2.92 -18.39
CA TYR A 137 22.79 3.03 -17.44
C TYR A 137 23.86 1.95 -17.63
N LYS A 138 23.91 1.31 -18.80
CA LYS A 138 24.96 0.35 -19.14
C LYS A 138 26.30 1.09 -19.26
N GLY A 139 27.24 0.80 -18.36
CA GLY A 139 28.55 1.48 -18.33
C GLY A 139 28.51 2.90 -17.74
N ALA A 140 27.48 3.23 -16.95
CA ALA A 140 27.34 4.53 -16.31
C ALA A 140 28.45 4.80 -15.27
N HIS A 141 28.92 6.05 -15.21
CA HIS A 141 29.87 6.47 -14.18
C HIS A 141 29.13 6.64 -12.85
N VAL A 142 29.63 6.01 -11.79
CA VAL A 142 29.13 6.21 -10.42
C VAL A 142 29.83 7.43 -9.83
N ILE A 143 29.07 8.46 -9.48
CA ILE A 143 29.60 9.78 -9.06
C ILE A 143 30.06 9.76 -7.60
N GLY A 144 29.50 8.87 -6.77
CA GLY A 144 29.89 8.74 -5.37
C GLY A 144 29.25 7.56 -4.64
N GLU A 145 29.83 7.19 -3.50
CA GLU A 145 29.31 6.12 -2.64
C GLU A 145 28.05 6.59 -1.89
N PRO A 146 26.98 5.79 -1.85
CA PRO A 146 25.85 6.08 -0.99
C PRO A 146 26.29 6.09 0.47
N ASN A 147 26.19 7.23 1.14
CA ASN A 147 26.45 7.34 2.58
C ASN A 147 25.34 6.65 3.38
N TRP A 148 25.47 5.34 3.56
CA TRP A 148 24.58 4.54 4.41
C TRP A 148 24.66 5.01 5.88
N GLY A 149 23.53 5.04 6.57
CA GLY A 149 23.47 5.36 8.00
C GLY A 149 23.20 6.84 8.35
N LYS A 150 23.32 7.79 7.41
CA LYS A 150 22.84 9.16 7.62
C LYS A 150 21.36 9.30 7.23
N MET A 151 20.47 8.65 7.99
CA MET A 151 19.02 8.85 7.82
C MET A 151 18.51 9.86 8.84
N PRO A 152 17.67 10.83 8.43
CA PRO A 152 17.07 11.76 9.38
C PRO A 152 16.10 11.03 10.31
N ASP A 153 16.07 11.40 11.60
CA ASP A 153 15.23 10.78 12.63
C ASP A 153 13.74 10.72 12.23
N ARG A 154 13.26 11.74 11.52
CA ARG A 154 11.90 11.82 10.97
C ARG A 154 11.54 10.61 10.08
N SER A 155 12.50 10.07 9.33
CA SER A 155 12.30 8.89 8.48
C SER A 155 12.07 7.63 9.33
N GLN A 156 12.76 7.50 10.45
CA GLN A 156 12.64 6.33 11.33
C GLN A 156 11.26 6.28 11.99
N TYR A 157 10.76 7.42 12.49
CA TYR A 157 9.39 7.53 13.02
C TYR A 157 8.35 7.21 11.94
N SER A 158 8.58 7.68 10.70
CA SER A 158 7.68 7.40 9.58
C SER A 158 7.64 5.91 9.21
N LEU A 159 8.79 5.22 9.22
CA LEU A 159 8.89 3.78 8.96
C LEU A 159 8.10 2.98 10.00
N ILE A 160 8.30 3.28 11.28
CA ILE A 160 7.56 2.61 12.37
C ILE A 160 6.06 2.90 12.25
N GLY A 161 5.67 4.17 12.02
CA GLY A 161 4.27 4.55 11.85
C GLY A 161 3.59 3.85 10.68
N VAL A 162 4.26 3.71 9.54
CA VAL A 162 3.75 2.96 8.38
C VAL A 162 3.61 1.48 8.72
N THR A 163 4.58 0.88 9.41
CA THR A 163 4.49 -0.53 9.83
C THR A 163 3.28 -0.76 10.75
N VAL A 164 3.08 0.08 11.76
CA VAL A 164 1.96 -0.05 12.70
C VAL A 164 0.61 0.08 12.00
N THR A 165 0.47 1.10 11.16
CA THR A 165 -0.77 1.33 10.41
C THR A 165 -1.04 0.20 9.42
N PHE A 166 -0.04 -0.24 8.67
CA PHE A 166 -0.19 -1.32 7.67
C PHE A 166 -0.61 -2.65 8.32
N THR A 167 -0.05 -3.01 9.47
CA THR A 167 -0.44 -4.22 10.20
C THR A 167 -1.92 -4.19 10.61
N TRP A 168 -2.41 -3.05 11.12
CA TRP A 168 -3.83 -2.89 11.46
C TRP A 168 -4.74 -3.09 10.25
N LEU A 169 -4.35 -2.51 9.11
CA LEU A 169 -5.10 -2.57 7.88
C LEU A 169 -5.16 -4.00 7.32
N MET A 170 -4.03 -4.70 7.28
CA MET A 170 -3.99 -6.10 6.84
C MET A 170 -4.80 -7.03 7.75
N SER A 171 -4.78 -6.78 9.06
CA SER A 171 -5.60 -7.51 10.04
C SER A 171 -7.10 -7.39 9.71
N LEU A 172 -7.58 -6.17 9.45
CA LEU A 172 -8.99 -5.92 9.14
C LEU A 172 -9.41 -6.49 7.77
N LEU A 173 -8.57 -6.37 6.74
CA LEU A 173 -8.85 -6.96 5.43
C LEU A 173 -8.89 -8.49 5.48
N GLY A 174 -8.02 -9.11 6.28
CA GLY A 174 -8.03 -10.56 6.53
C GLY A 174 -9.38 -11.01 7.06
N TYR A 175 -9.94 -10.25 8.01
CA TYR A 175 -11.31 -10.47 8.49
C TYR A 175 -12.34 -10.32 7.37
N MET A 176 -12.32 -9.24 6.59
CA MET A 176 -13.30 -9.03 5.50
C MET A 176 -13.27 -10.18 4.48
N ARG A 177 -12.10 -10.73 4.17
CA ARG A 177 -11.96 -11.89 3.27
C ARG A 177 -12.49 -13.17 3.90
N SER A 178 -12.26 -13.40 5.18
CA SER A 178 -12.82 -14.55 5.91
C SER A 178 -14.34 -14.44 6.08
N GLY A 179 -14.84 -13.25 6.41
CA GLY A 179 -16.26 -12.96 6.61
C GLY A 179 -17.09 -13.09 5.33
N GLY A 180 -16.48 -12.98 4.15
CA GLY A 180 -17.14 -13.27 2.88
C GLY A 180 -17.63 -14.72 2.73
N ARG A 181 -17.09 -15.65 3.53
CA ARG A 181 -17.58 -17.04 3.60
C ARG A 181 -18.90 -17.18 4.36
N GLN A 182 -19.35 -16.14 5.06
CA GLN A 182 -20.58 -16.15 5.85
C GLN A 182 -20.67 -17.40 6.74
N TYR A 183 -21.71 -18.22 6.56
CA TYR A 183 -21.97 -19.46 7.30
C TYR A 183 -21.42 -20.70 6.59
N TRP A 184 -20.46 -20.55 5.68
CA TRP A 184 -19.97 -21.67 4.87
C TRP A 184 -18.56 -22.07 5.30
N HIS A 185 -18.40 -23.32 5.70
CA HIS A 185 -17.07 -23.93 5.88
C HIS A 185 -16.39 -24.09 4.52
N VAL A 186 -17.10 -24.59 3.52
CA VAL A 186 -16.66 -24.60 2.12
C VAL A 186 -17.71 -23.87 1.30
N TYR A 187 -17.31 -22.78 0.65
CA TYR A 187 -18.22 -21.88 -0.05
C TYR A 187 -19.06 -22.65 -1.08
N GLY A 188 -20.39 -22.66 -0.89
CA GLY A 188 -21.35 -23.33 -1.78
C GLY A 188 -21.45 -24.85 -1.64
N ILE A 189 -20.67 -25.50 -0.76
CA ILE A 189 -20.67 -26.96 -0.58
C ILE A 189 -21.11 -27.35 0.83
N LEU A 190 -20.45 -26.80 1.86
CA LEU A 190 -20.70 -27.18 3.26
C LEU A 190 -21.12 -25.95 4.06
N LYS A 191 -22.43 -25.84 4.31
CA LYS A 191 -23.02 -24.82 5.17
C LYS A 191 -22.96 -25.28 6.63
N ASP A 192 -22.45 -24.42 7.49
CA ASP A 192 -22.48 -24.58 8.93
C ASP A 192 -23.91 -24.26 9.43
N THR A 193 -24.52 -25.21 10.13
CA THR A 193 -25.86 -25.11 10.72
C THR A 193 -25.82 -25.07 12.25
N SER A 194 -24.63 -24.95 12.85
CA SER A 194 -24.50 -24.89 14.30
C SER A 194 -25.14 -23.60 14.87
N PRO A 195 -25.67 -23.64 16.11
CA PRO A 195 -26.26 -22.47 16.76
C PRO A 195 -25.27 -21.30 16.94
N ASP A 196 -23.97 -21.61 16.99
CA ASP A 196 -22.89 -20.65 17.17
C ASP A 196 -22.28 -20.16 15.84
N ALA A 197 -22.88 -20.50 14.69
CA ALA A 197 -22.48 -19.97 13.38
C ALA A 197 -22.92 -18.50 13.24
N PHE A 198 -22.22 -17.59 13.94
CA PHE A 198 -22.47 -16.15 13.84
C PHE A 198 -21.34 -15.44 13.09
N LEU A 199 -21.72 -14.45 12.28
CA LEU A 199 -20.77 -13.52 11.72
C LEU A 199 -20.61 -12.34 12.69
N PRO A 200 -19.42 -12.11 13.26
CA PRO A 200 -19.23 -10.97 14.14
C PRO A 200 -19.49 -9.66 13.41
N THR A 201 -20.10 -8.70 14.09
CA THR A 201 -20.29 -7.36 13.52
C THR A 201 -18.92 -6.73 13.23
N HIS A 202 -18.87 -5.84 12.23
CA HIS A 202 -17.61 -5.16 11.86
C HIS A 202 -16.96 -4.44 13.05
N GLY A 203 -17.76 -3.90 13.97
CA GLY A 203 -17.29 -3.28 15.20
C GLY A 203 -16.67 -4.27 16.19
N PHE A 204 -17.26 -5.46 16.37
CA PHE A 204 -16.67 -6.48 17.23
C PHE A 204 -15.36 -7.02 16.63
N ALA A 205 -15.35 -7.29 15.32
CA ALA A 205 -14.17 -7.79 14.63
C ALA A 205 -12.99 -6.80 14.66
N SER A 206 -13.24 -5.48 14.57
CA SER A 206 -12.19 -4.46 14.64
C SER A 206 -11.55 -4.38 16.04
N VAL A 207 -12.32 -4.61 17.10
CA VAL A 207 -11.79 -4.66 18.48
C VAL A 207 -10.87 -5.86 18.65
N VAL A 208 -11.30 -7.07 18.24
CA VAL A 208 -10.47 -8.28 18.33
C VAL A 208 -9.19 -8.15 17.49
N ALA A 209 -9.31 -7.61 16.27
CA ALA A 209 -8.17 -7.32 15.41
C ALA A 209 -7.18 -6.33 16.06
N SER A 210 -7.70 -5.31 16.74
CA SER A 210 -6.88 -4.31 17.44
C SER A 210 -6.15 -4.92 18.63
N ILE A 211 -6.83 -5.72 19.47
CA ILE A 211 -6.22 -6.42 20.61
C ILE A 211 -5.08 -7.32 20.12
N THR A 212 -5.33 -8.10 19.07
CA THR A 212 -4.33 -9.02 18.49
C THR A 212 -3.12 -8.26 17.95
N THR A 213 -3.35 -7.12 17.30
CA THR A 213 -2.28 -6.29 16.73
C THR A 213 -1.41 -5.65 17.83
N VAL A 214 -2.03 -5.13 18.90
CA VAL A 214 -1.30 -4.60 20.07
C VAL A 214 -0.46 -5.71 20.71
N LEU A 215 -1.05 -6.89 20.92
CA LEU A 215 -0.36 -8.03 21.52
C LEU A 215 0.83 -8.48 20.66
N PHE A 216 0.67 -8.52 19.33
CA PHE A 216 1.77 -8.81 18.42
C PHE A 216 2.92 -7.80 18.56
N PHE A 217 2.64 -6.50 18.53
CA PHE A 217 3.69 -5.48 18.69
C PHE A 217 4.34 -5.50 20.08
N PHE A 218 3.58 -5.83 21.12
CA PHE A 218 4.11 -6.05 22.46
C PHE A 218 5.11 -7.22 22.50
N LEU A 219 4.75 -8.36 21.90
CA LEU A 219 5.64 -9.53 21.80
C LEU A 219 6.90 -9.21 20.97
N VAL A 220 6.76 -8.48 19.86
CA VAL A 220 7.89 -8.04 19.04
C VAL A 220 8.83 -7.14 19.85
N ALA A 221 8.28 -6.17 20.60
CA ALA A 221 9.07 -5.31 21.48
C ALA A 221 9.83 -6.11 22.55
N MET A 222 9.19 -7.12 23.14
CA MET A 222 9.82 -8.04 24.09
C MET A 222 10.99 -8.82 23.47
N VAL A 223 10.84 -9.32 22.24
CA VAL A 223 11.92 -10.04 21.53
C VAL A 223 13.09 -9.10 21.24
N PHE A 224 12.84 -7.89 20.72
CA PHE A 224 13.90 -6.91 20.47
C PHE A 224 14.61 -6.49 21.76
N TRP A 225 13.88 -6.31 22.85
CA TRP A 225 14.47 -6.04 24.16
C TRP A 225 15.39 -7.18 24.61
N GLY A 226 14.95 -8.44 24.44
CA GLY A 226 15.76 -9.62 24.73
C GLY A 226 17.05 -9.67 23.89
N MET A 227 16.97 -9.35 22.60
CA MET A 227 18.14 -9.29 21.72
C MET A 227 19.14 -8.22 22.15
N ILE A 228 18.68 -7.00 22.43
CA ILE A 228 19.54 -5.89 22.87
C ILE A 228 20.22 -6.24 24.20
N LYS A 229 19.50 -6.87 25.13
CA LYS A 229 20.06 -7.30 26.42
C LYS A 229 21.16 -8.36 26.21
N THR A 230 20.94 -9.32 25.32
CA THR A 230 21.92 -10.38 25.01
C THR A 230 23.18 -9.80 24.34
N GLU A 231 23.01 -8.80 23.47
CA GLU A 231 24.13 -8.13 22.81
C GLU A 231 24.99 -7.33 23.80
N LYS A 232 24.36 -6.61 24.75
CA LYS A 232 25.09 -5.90 25.83
C LYS A 232 25.93 -6.86 26.67
N VAL A 233 25.39 -8.04 27.00
CA VAL A 233 26.12 -9.08 27.76
C VAL A 233 27.30 -9.63 26.95
N ARG A 234 27.12 -9.88 25.64
CA ARG A 234 28.20 -10.36 24.76
C ARG A 234 29.30 -9.31 24.53
N GLY A 235 28.94 -8.03 24.53
CA GLY A 235 29.89 -6.91 24.44
C GLY A 235 30.79 -6.79 25.66
N GLN A 236 30.28 -7.08 26.86
CA GLN A 236 31.04 -7.02 28.11
C GLN A 236 32.02 -8.20 28.29
N GLY A 237 31.72 -9.37 27.72
CA GLY A 237 32.60 -10.56 27.77
C GLY A 237 33.75 -10.58 26.76
N ARG A 238 33.85 -9.58 25.87
CA ARG A 238 34.95 -9.43 24.90
C ARG A 238 36.02 -8.42 25.32
N THR A 239 35.82 -7.75 26.47
CA THR A 239 36.73 -6.74 27.03
C THR A 239 37.46 -7.20 28.29
N SER A 240 37.43 -8.50 28.59
CA SER A 240 38.23 -9.19 29.61
C SER A 240 39.11 -10.24 28.96
#